data_AF-A0A942GV41-F1
#
_entry.id   AF-A0A942GV41-F1
#
_cell.length_a   1.000
_cell.length_b   1.000
_cell.length_c   1.000
_cell.angle_alpha   90.00
_cell.angle_beta   90.00
_cell.angle_gamma   90.00
#
_symmetry.space_group_name_H-M   'P 1'
#
loop_
_entity.id
_entity.type
_entity.pdbx_description
1 polymer ?
#
loop_
_entity_poly.entity_id
_entity_poly.type
_entity_poly.pdbx_seq_one_letter_code
_entity_poly.pdbx_strand_id
1 'polypeptide(L)'
;MSLLSLGAALARANITINPIFDGSITGDAQAAAIEGVINTAIAQYEANLKDNISVSIYFFNMTSGLGQSSTYTINVGYQDLRSHFAADATSGDDTTALAHLPNQVNDPVTGGNGGVDIATAQARAMGYNAPEAIDSYVGLNVSLCNLVHTGGDPTKADLQAVAEHEIDEALGGGGTGSNLGYANNPAMLDLFRYDGNGNRSFNQDPTQHAYFSIDGTNAIDEFNQFGYIGGDYADWIKHTANPEVQDWRATRGSHPDLGPSEWRMLDVSGYDLAVTPEPTSMAALGLGVAALLRKRRK
;
A
#
# COMPACT_ATOMS: atom_id res chain seq x y z
N MET A 1 23.10 -35.16 -30.04
CA MET A 1 23.53 -34.19 -29.00
C MET A 1 22.31 -33.37 -28.64
N SER A 2 21.69 -33.65 -27.49
CA SER A 2 20.54 -32.89 -26.98
C SER A 2 21.09 -31.83 -26.04
N LEU A 3 20.94 -30.55 -26.39
CA LEU A 3 21.27 -29.44 -25.49
C LEU A 3 20.26 -29.45 -24.34
N LEU A 4 20.72 -29.69 -23.11
CA LEU A 4 20.01 -29.24 -21.92
C LEU A 4 20.21 -27.73 -21.80
N SER A 5 19.15 -26.93 -21.96
CA SER A 5 19.15 -25.56 -21.47
C SER A 5 19.00 -25.59 -19.96
N LEU A 6 20.09 -25.33 -19.23
CA LEU A 6 19.99 -24.88 -17.84
C LEU A 6 19.29 -23.52 -17.86
N GLY A 7 18.01 -23.49 -17.49
CA GLY A 7 17.36 -22.24 -17.14
C GLY A 7 18.03 -21.71 -15.89
N ALA A 8 18.89 -20.69 -16.03
CA ALA A 8 19.25 -19.86 -14.90
C ALA A 8 17.95 -19.21 -14.41
N ALA A 9 17.49 -19.57 -13.22
CA ALA A 9 16.50 -18.76 -12.53
C ALA A 9 17.10 -17.36 -12.42
N LEU A 10 16.45 -16.35 -13.02
CA LEU A 10 16.72 -14.96 -12.68
C LEU A 10 16.61 -14.88 -11.16
N ALA A 11 17.69 -14.47 -10.49
CA ALA A 11 17.62 -14.04 -9.11
C ALA A 11 16.72 -12.80 -9.10
N ARG A 12 15.42 -12.99 -8.89
CA ARG A 12 14.50 -11.90 -8.59
C ARG A 12 14.83 -11.47 -7.18
N ALA A 13 15.42 -10.30 -7.04
CA ALA A 13 15.72 -9.74 -5.74
C ALA A 13 14.46 -9.01 -5.25
N ASN A 14 13.95 -9.43 -4.10
CA ASN A 14 12.77 -8.82 -3.47
C ASN A 14 13.15 -7.46 -2.85
N ILE A 15 12.13 -6.73 -2.44
CA ILE A 15 12.33 -5.55 -1.59
C ILE A 15 13.05 -5.96 -0.30
N THR A 16 13.93 -5.10 0.18
CA THR A 16 14.57 -5.26 1.49
C THR A 16 14.17 -4.07 2.36
N ILE A 17 13.43 -4.31 3.44
CA ILE A 17 13.09 -3.28 4.41
C ILE A 17 14.03 -3.40 5.60
N ASN A 18 14.82 -2.36 5.84
CA ASN A 18 15.82 -2.28 6.89
C ASN A 18 15.25 -1.48 8.07
N PRO A 19 14.75 -2.14 9.14
CA PRO A 19 14.26 -1.43 10.31
C PRO A 19 15.44 -0.85 11.10
N ILE A 20 15.28 0.39 11.56
CA ILE A 20 16.16 1.06 12.52
C ILE A 20 15.34 1.28 13.79
N PHE A 21 15.68 0.60 14.88
CA PHE A 21 14.95 0.71 16.14
C PHE A 21 15.55 1.78 17.05
N ASP A 22 14.74 2.74 17.45
CA ASP A 22 15.07 3.79 18.41
C ASP A 22 15.35 3.23 19.82
N GLY A 23 16.02 4.05 20.65
CA GLY A 23 16.24 3.76 22.07
C GLY A 23 14.95 3.51 22.87
N SER A 24 13.83 4.12 22.46
CA SER A 24 12.51 3.91 23.07
C SER A 24 11.91 2.51 22.82
N ILE A 25 12.35 1.79 21.79
CA ILE A 25 11.98 0.39 21.54
C ILE A 25 13.03 -0.55 22.13
N THR A 26 14.30 -0.35 21.76
CA THR A 26 15.40 -1.23 22.20
C THR A 26 15.63 -1.22 23.71
N GLY A 27 15.24 -0.13 24.39
CA GLY A 27 15.28 0.00 25.85
C GLY A 27 14.02 -0.47 26.58
N ASP A 28 12.95 -0.88 25.87
CA ASP A 28 11.72 -1.37 26.48
C ASP A 28 11.91 -2.75 27.13
N ALA A 29 11.20 -3.02 28.23
CA ALA A 29 11.26 -4.32 28.90
C ALA A 29 10.77 -5.48 28.01
N GLN A 30 9.98 -5.19 26.98
CA GLN A 30 9.47 -6.12 25.98
C GLN A 30 10.11 -5.91 24.59
N ALA A 31 11.27 -5.26 24.50
CA ALA A 31 11.96 -4.94 23.23
C ALA A 31 11.95 -6.09 22.22
N ALA A 32 12.39 -7.29 22.63
CA ALA A 32 12.46 -8.46 21.75
C ALA A 32 11.10 -8.88 21.16
N ALA A 33 10.00 -8.69 21.92
CA ALA A 33 8.66 -8.98 21.41
C ALA A 33 8.18 -7.90 20.44
N ILE A 34 8.46 -6.62 20.75
CA ILE A 34 8.10 -5.48 19.90
C ILE A 34 8.83 -5.57 18.56
N GLU A 35 10.16 -5.73 18.59
CA GLU A 35 10.99 -5.91 17.41
C GLU A 35 10.56 -7.16 16.61
N GLY A 36 10.22 -8.25 17.30
CA GLY A 36 9.72 -9.47 16.67
C GLY A 36 8.43 -9.26 15.87
N VAL A 37 7.48 -8.47 16.41
CA VAL A 37 6.24 -8.14 15.72
C VAL A 37 6.50 -7.24 14.51
N ILE A 38 7.32 -6.20 14.66
CA ILE A 38 7.66 -5.29 13.54
C ILE A 38 8.37 -6.06 12.42
N ASN A 39 9.31 -6.94 12.76
CA ASN A 39 9.97 -7.79 11.78
C ASN A 39 9.00 -8.79 11.11
N THR A 40 7.95 -9.22 11.80
CA THR A 40 6.90 -10.08 11.22
C THR A 40 6.05 -9.32 10.20
N ALA A 41 5.68 -8.07 10.50
CA ALA A 41 5.01 -7.18 9.54
C ALA A 41 5.90 -6.96 8.30
N ILE A 42 7.17 -6.59 8.49
CA ILE A 42 8.15 -6.41 7.41
C ILE A 42 8.26 -7.66 6.51
N ALA A 43 8.29 -8.85 7.11
CA ALA A 43 8.41 -10.09 6.36
C ALA A 43 7.21 -10.33 5.41
N GLN A 44 6.03 -9.77 5.68
CA GLN A 44 4.90 -9.84 4.74
C GLN A 44 5.23 -9.10 3.44
N TYR A 45 5.79 -7.88 3.53
CA TYR A 45 6.18 -7.09 2.37
C TYR A 45 7.35 -7.73 1.61
N GLU A 46 8.40 -8.17 2.30
CA GLU A 46 9.57 -8.80 1.65
C GLU A 46 9.22 -10.13 0.95
N ALA A 47 8.17 -10.83 1.41
CA ALA A 47 7.66 -12.02 0.76
C ALA A 47 6.86 -11.67 -0.52
N ASN A 48 6.06 -10.62 -0.47
CA ASN A 48 5.03 -10.32 -1.49
C ASN A 48 5.44 -9.27 -2.52
N LEU A 49 6.40 -8.39 -2.25
CA LEU A 49 6.92 -7.42 -3.23
C LEU A 49 8.21 -7.93 -3.89
N LYS A 50 8.49 -7.49 -5.12
CA LYS A 50 9.56 -8.03 -5.98
C LYS A 50 10.51 -6.97 -6.52
N ASP A 51 10.33 -5.73 -6.12
CA ASP A 51 11.20 -4.61 -6.45
C ASP A 51 12.55 -4.77 -5.76
N ASN A 52 13.63 -4.80 -6.53
CA ASN A 52 14.98 -4.90 -5.95
C ASN A 52 15.47 -3.54 -5.44
N ILE A 53 14.82 -3.06 -4.37
CA ILE A 53 15.15 -1.81 -3.71
C ILE A 53 15.38 -2.04 -2.21
N SER A 54 16.12 -1.14 -1.59
CA SER A 54 16.20 -1.05 -0.13
C SER A 54 15.32 0.08 0.37
N VAL A 55 14.61 -0.14 1.46
CA VAL A 55 13.80 0.86 2.17
C VAL A 55 14.26 0.89 3.61
N SER A 56 14.62 2.05 4.13
CA SER A 56 15.06 2.22 5.52
C SER A 56 13.96 2.88 6.33
N ILE A 57 13.44 2.21 7.36
CA ILE A 57 12.35 2.74 8.19
C ILE A 57 12.82 2.88 9.63
N TYR A 58 12.69 4.07 10.20
CA TYR A 58 13.03 4.35 11.59
C TYR A 58 11.82 4.15 12.49
N PHE A 59 11.85 3.14 13.35
CA PHE A 59 10.77 2.80 14.27
C PHE A 59 11.05 3.34 15.67
N PHE A 60 10.05 3.99 16.28
CA PHE A 60 10.11 4.49 17.66
C PHE A 60 8.78 4.28 18.40
N ASN A 61 8.85 4.20 19.73
CA ASN A 61 7.67 4.12 20.57
C ASN A 61 7.12 5.52 20.84
N MET A 62 5.81 5.73 20.63
CA MET A 62 5.14 7.02 20.82
C MET A 62 4.10 6.97 21.97
N THR A 63 3.66 8.13 22.46
CA THR A 63 2.78 8.24 23.64
C THR A 63 1.41 8.85 23.37
N SER A 64 1.15 9.34 22.16
CA SER A 64 -0.13 9.89 21.69
C SER A 64 -0.48 9.24 20.37
N GLY A 65 -1.76 9.12 19.99
CA GLY A 65 -2.13 8.38 18.77
C GLY A 65 -1.91 6.87 18.90
N LEU A 66 -2.22 6.13 17.83
CA LEU A 66 -2.02 4.68 17.78
C LEU A 66 -0.76 4.32 16.99
N GLY A 67 -0.64 4.85 15.78
CA GLY A 67 0.57 4.92 15.00
C GLY A 67 0.64 6.28 14.29
N GLN A 68 1.78 6.56 13.66
CA GLN A 68 1.97 7.67 12.73
C GLN A 68 3.18 7.38 11.85
N SER A 69 3.15 7.88 10.62
CA SER A 69 4.30 7.89 9.73
C SER A 69 4.73 9.31 9.36
N SER A 70 5.98 9.47 8.94
CA SER A 70 6.47 10.67 8.29
C SER A 70 7.46 10.25 7.21
N THR A 71 6.95 10.19 5.98
CA THR A 71 7.63 9.62 4.83
C THR A 71 8.24 10.71 3.96
N TYR A 72 9.48 10.50 3.53
CA TYR A 72 10.13 11.37 2.56
C TYR A 72 9.54 11.14 1.17
N THR A 73 9.24 12.24 0.49
CA THR A 73 8.71 12.24 -0.86
C THR A 73 9.58 13.04 -1.81
N ILE A 74 9.46 12.74 -3.09
CA ILE A 74 9.97 13.56 -4.18
C ILE A 74 8.81 14.02 -5.05
N ASN A 75 8.97 15.17 -5.69
CA ASN A 75 8.03 15.68 -6.68
C ASN A 75 8.52 15.35 -8.08
N VAL A 76 7.68 14.67 -8.88
CA VAL A 76 7.99 14.30 -10.27
C VAL A 76 6.92 14.82 -11.22
N GLY A 77 7.29 15.13 -12.46
CA GLY A 77 6.32 15.56 -13.46
C GLY A 77 5.35 14.43 -13.81
N TYR A 78 4.04 14.71 -13.91
CA TYR A 78 3.04 13.66 -14.17
C TYR A 78 3.33 12.84 -15.44
N GLN A 79 3.71 13.49 -16.55
CA GLN A 79 4.05 12.76 -17.78
C GLN A 79 5.25 11.82 -17.60
N ASP A 80 6.21 12.23 -16.78
CA ASP A 80 7.40 11.44 -16.49
C ASP A 80 7.04 10.26 -15.57
N LEU A 81 6.29 10.52 -14.49
CA LEU A 81 5.71 9.50 -13.61
C LEU A 81 4.96 8.43 -14.41
N ARG A 82 4.05 8.85 -15.28
CA ARG A 82 3.26 7.93 -16.11
C ARG A 82 4.13 7.12 -17.07
N SER A 83 5.26 7.67 -17.53
CA SER A 83 6.19 6.97 -18.41
C SER A 83 7.02 5.95 -17.65
N HIS A 84 7.47 6.28 -16.44
CA HIS A 84 8.13 5.37 -15.51
C HIS A 84 7.20 4.23 -15.09
N PHE A 85 5.97 4.55 -14.66
CA PHE A 85 4.96 3.55 -14.32
C PHE A 85 4.64 2.63 -15.51
N ALA A 86 4.56 3.15 -16.73
CA ALA A 86 4.36 2.33 -17.94
C ALA A 86 5.56 1.42 -18.28
N ALA A 87 6.77 1.80 -17.89
CA ALA A 87 7.97 0.99 -18.09
C ALA A 87 8.13 -0.10 -17.02
N ASP A 88 7.58 0.18 -15.83
CA ASP A 88 7.63 -0.67 -14.66
C ASP A 88 6.51 -1.73 -14.65
N ALA A 89 5.30 -1.35 -15.07
CA ALA A 89 4.09 -2.18 -15.04
C ALA A 89 4.28 -3.68 -15.38
N THR A 90 3.91 -4.54 -14.43
CA THR A 90 3.99 -6.00 -14.57
C THR A 90 2.64 -6.71 -14.40
N SER A 91 1.60 -6.01 -13.96
CA SER A 91 0.31 -6.58 -13.58
C SER A 91 -0.86 -6.22 -14.51
N GLY A 92 -1.97 -6.97 -14.38
CA GLY A 92 -3.24 -6.63 -15.02
C GLY A 92 -3.90 -5.38 -14.43
N ASP A 93 -3.66 -5.10 -13.15
CA ASP A 93 -4.11 -3.88 -12.49
C ASP A 93 -3.31 -2.67 -12.99
N ASP A 94 -2.00 -2.79 -13.22
CA ASP A 94 -1.19 -1.74 -13.86
C ASP A 94 -1.69 -1.41 -15.26
N THR A 95 -2.01 -2.45 -16.04
CA THR A 95 -2.57 -2.29 -17.38
C THR A 95 -3.89 -1.53 -17.33
N THR A 96 -4.71 -1.82 -16.32
CA THR A 96 -6.00 -1.14 -16.11
C THR A 96 -5.80 0.31 -15.67
N ALA A 97 -4.92 0.55 -14.70
CA ALA A 97 -4.54 1.87 -14.21
C ALA A 97 -4.00 2.75 -15.33
N LEU A 98 -3.03 2.27 -16.11
CA LEU A 98 -2.43 3.00 -17.23
C LEU A 98 -3.41 3.37 -18.34
N ALA A 99 -4.44 2.56 -18.56
CA ALA A 99 -5.52 2.86 -19.50
C ALA A 99 -6.40 4.04 -19.04
N HIS A 100 -6.47 4.28 -17.72
CA HIS A 100 -7.27 5.33 -17.09
C HIS A 100 -6.45 6.53 -16.57
N LEU A 101 -5.12 6.45 -16.68
CA LEU A 101 -4.21 7.59 -16.53
C LEU A 101 -3.97 8.23 -17.91
N PRO A 102 -4.50 9.45 -18.18
CA PRO A 102 -4.36 10.09 -19.48
C PRO A 102 -2.89 10.36 -19.83
N ASN A 103 -2.49 10.11 -21.08
CA ASN A 103 -1.15 10.48 -21.55
C ASN A 103 -1.11 11.97 -21.90
N GLN A 104 -0.74 12.80 -20.92
CA GLN A 104 -0.71 14.26 -21.02
C GLN A 104 0.39 14.83 -20.11
N VAL A 105 0.63 16.15 -20.20
CA VAL A 105 1.67 16.83 -19.42
C VAL A 105 1.24 17.05 -17.96
N ASN A 106 0.05 17.59 -17.77
CA ASN A 106 -0.46 18.00 -16.46
C ASN A 106 -1.14 16.84 -15.74
N ASP A 107 -1.13 16.85 -14.40
CA ASP A 107 -1.83 15.82 -13.63
C ASP A 107 -3.35 15.89 -13.89
N PRO A 108 -4.03 14.74 -13.98
CA PRO A 108 -5.47 14.69 -14.29
C PRO A 108 -6.36 15.03 -13.09
N VAL A 109 -5.79 15.24 -11.91
CA VAL A 109 -6.52 15.45 -10.65
C VAL A 109 -6.82 16.93 -10.44
N THR A 110 -5.80 17.76 -10.54
CA THR A 110 -5.87 19.22 -10.33
C THR A 110 -5.70 20.00 -11.63
N GLY A 111 -5.22 19.35 -12.70
CA GLY A 111 -4.90 20.01 -13.97
C GLY A 111 -3.64 20.87 -13.91
N GLY A 112 -2.90 20.82 -12.80
CA GLY A 112 -1.72 21.63 -12.52
C GLY A 112 -0.46 21.16 -13.24
N ASN A 113 0.58 21.99 -13.20
CA ASN A 113 1.92 21.66 -13.68
C ASN A 113 2.88 21.35 -12.52
N GLY A 114 2.35 21.21 -11.30
CA GLY A 114 3.15 21.09 -10.08
C GLY A 114 3.67 19.67 -9.80
N GLY A 115 3.37 18.71 -10.68
CA GLY A 115 3.84 17.33 -10.54
C GLY A 115 2.97 16.50 -9.61
N VAL A 116 3.48 15.32 -9.27
CA VAL A 116 2.88 14.36 -8.34
C VAL A 116 3.93 14.04 -7.30
N ASP A 117 3.54 14.07 -6.02
CA ASP A 117 4.42 13.68 -4.93
C ASP A 117 4.34 12.16 -4.72
N ILE A 118 5.50 11.52 -4.67
CA ILE A 118 5.63 10.07 -4.48
C ILE A 118 6.68 9.77 -3.41
N ALA A 119 6.49 8.71 -2.63
CA ALA A 119 7.46 8.30 -1.61
C ALA A 119 8.82 7.97 -2.26
N THR A 120 9.93 8.18 -1.54
CA THR A 120 11.27 7.86 -2.07
C THR A 120 11.43 6.38 -2.40
N ALA A 121 10.85 5.48 -1.61
CA ALA A 121 10.79 4.04 -1.88
C ALA A 121 10.02 3.74 -3.17
N GLN A 122 8.82 4.31 -3.29
CA GLN A 122 7.96 4.20 -4.47
C GLN A 122 8.64 4.69 -5.75
N ALA A 123 9.34 5.83 -5.66
CA ALA A 123 10.13 6.34 -6.77
C ALA A 123 11.22 5.35 -7.20
N ARG A 124 11.95 4.75 -6.26
CA ARG A 124 12.97 3.75 -6.60
C ARG A 124 12.39 2.48 -7.21
N ALA A 125 11.22 2.05 -6.76
CA ALA A 125 10.50 0.91 -7.35
C ALA A 125 10.24 1.17 -8.85
N MET A 126 9.68 2.34 -9.18
CA MET A 126 9.48 2.79 -10.57
C MET A 126 10.77 3.21 -11.33
N GLY A 127 11.96 2.94 -10.78
CA GLY A 127 13.25 3.15 -11.46
C GLY A 127 13.82 4.58 -11.40
N TYR A 128 13.31 5.45 -10.53
CA TYR A 128 13.92 6.76 -10.27
C TYR A 128 15.20 6.63 -9.43
N ASN A 129 16.16 7.53 -9.65
CA ASN A 129 17.30 7.69 -8.75
C ASN A 129 16.92 8.58 -7.56
N ALA A 130 16.30 7.99 -6.54
CA ALA A 130 15.84 8.66 -5.32
C ALA A 130 16.43 8.01 -4.06
N PRO A 131 17.77 8.01 -3.87
CA PRO A 131 18.38 7.43 -2.67
C PRO A 131 18.04 8.27 -1.44
N GLU A 132 17.70 7.61 -0.34
CA GLU A 132 17.44 8.26 0.94
C GLU A 132 18.06 7.43 2.07
N ALA A 133 18.52 8.09 3.14
CA ALA A 133 19.12 7.40 4.28
C ALA A 133 18.07 6.72 5.15
N ILE A 134 16.95 7.40 5.36
CA ILE A 134 15.76 6.95 6.08
C ILE A 134 14.57 7.38 5.23
N ASP A 135 13.81 6.45 4.69
CA ASP A 135 12.64 6.72 3.85
C ASP A 135 11.44 7.18 4.67
N SER A 136 11.27 6.64 5.88
CA SER A 136 10.16 7.02 6.75
C SER A 136 10.50 6.89 8.23
N TYR A 137 9.88 7.75 9.03
CA TYR A 137 9.83 7.63 10.49
C TYR A 137 8.46 7.10 10.90
N VAL A 138 8.44 5.92 11.52
CA VAL A 138 7.23 5.26 11.99
C VAL A 138 7.19 5.26 13.51
N GLY A 139 6.19 5.91 14.08
CA GLY A 139 5.86 5.86 15.50
C GLY A 139 4.80 4.80 15.76
N LEU A 140 5.00 3.98 16.80
CA LEU A 140 4.02 2.98 17.23
C LEU A 140 3.72 3.17 18.71
N ASN A 141 2.45 3.28 19.10
CA ASN A 141 2.07 3.37 20.51
C ASN A 141 1.90 1.97 21.09
N VAL A 142 3.04 1.34 21.41
CA VAL A 142 3.12 -0.05 21.86
C VAL A 142 2.25 -0.30 23.10
N SER A 143 2.07 0.70 23.96
CA SER A 143 1.27 0.58 25.18
C SER A 143 -0.21 0.27 24.91
N LEU A 144 -0.73 0.69 23.74
CA LEU A 144 -2.11 0.49 23.30
C LEU A 144 -2.32 -0.79 22.48
N CYS A 145 -1.26 -1.56 22.23
CA CYS A 145 -1.29 -2.72 21.35
C CYS A 145 -1.07 -4.04 22.11
N ASN A 146 -1.60 -5.10 21.53
CA ASN A 146 -1.19 -6.47 21.80
C ASN A 146 0.10 -6.77 21.02
N LEU A 147 1.04 -7.47 21.65
CA LEU A 147 2.29 -7.93 21.00
C LEU A 147 2.15 -9.33 20.39
N VAL A 148 0.91 -9.79 20.26
CA VAL A 148 0.52 -11.09 19.70
C VAL A 148 -0.60 -10.83 18.72
N HIS A 149 -0.47 -11.38 17.52
CA HIS A 149 -1.41 -11.11 16.44
C HIS A 149 -2.78 -11.74 16.70
N THR A 150 -2.83 -12.98 17.20
CA THR A 150 -4.09 -13.64 17.57
C THR A 150 -4.16 -13.96 19.05
N GLY A 151 -5.34 -13.71 19.64
CA GLY A 151 -5.51 -13.73 21.09
C GLY A 151 -4.79 -12.56 21.76
N GLY A 152 -5.34 -12.03 22.85
CA GLY A 152 -4.80 -10.83 23.47
C GLY A 152 -5.86 -10.10 24.27
N ASP A 153 -5.55 -8.88 24.70
CA ASP A 153 -6.51 -7.99 25.33
C ASP A 153 -7.48 -7.45 24.25
N PRO A 154 -8.80 -7.77 24.32
CA PRO A 154 -9.77 -7.30 23.33
C PRO A 154 -9.97 -5.78 23.35
N THR A 155 -9.42 -5.08 24.34
CA THR A 155 -9.46 -3.62 24.42
C THR A 155 -8.28 -2.95 23.74
N LYS A 156 -7.29 -3.71 23.25
CA LYS A 156 -6.11 -3.20 22.56
C LYS A 156 -6.19 -3.42 21.05
N ALA A 157 -5.42 -2.63 20.30
CA ALA A 157 -5.18 -2.89 18.88
C ALA A 157 -4.18 -4.03 18.71
N ASP A 158 -4.04 -4.57 17.50
CA ASP A 158 -2.96 -5.48 17.16
C ASP A 158 -1.72 -4.69 16.70
N LEU A 159 -0.55 -4.93 17.30
CA LEU A 159 0.67 -4.22 16.92
C LEU A 159 1.12 -4.59 15.50
N GLN A 160 0.87 -5.82 15.03
CA GLN A 160 1.25 -6.20 13.67
C GLN A 160 0.45 -5.39 12.66
N ALA A 161 -0.88 -5.38 12.77
CA ALA A 161 -1.74 -4.56 11.90
C ALA A 161 -1.40 -3.07 11.94
N VAL A 162 -1.09 -2.50 13.12
CA VAL A 162 -0.66 -1.09 13.19
C VAL A 162 0.69 -0.91 12.49
N ALA A 163 1.65 -1.80 12.68
CA ALA A 163 2.94 -1.70 11.98
C ALA A 163 2.79 -1.85 10.46
N GLU A 164 1.92 -2.75 9.99
CA GLU A 164 1.61 -2.90 8.56
C GLU A 164 0.98 -1.62 8.00
N HIS A 165 -0.01 -1.03 8.68
CA HIS A 165 -0.61 0.25 8.30
C HIS A 165 0.45 1.35 8.10
N GLU A 166 1.35 1.52 9.07
CA GLU A 166 2.39 2.55 8.96
C GLU A 166 3.48 2.20 7.92
N ILE A 167 3.70 0.92 7.61
CA ILE A 167 4.62 0.51 6.53
C ILE A 167 3.97 0.77 5.17
N ASP A 168 2.67 0.54 4.99
CA ASP A 168 1.95 0.93 3.77
C ASP A 168 2.15 2.42 3.49
N GLU A 169 2.06 3.27 4.51
CA GLU A 169 2.35 4.70 4.38
C GLU A 169 3.81 5.01 4.07
N ALA A 170 4.75 4.31 4.69
CA ALA A 170 6.18 4.42 4.36
C ALA A 170 6.49 4.05 2.91
N LEU A 171 5.66 3.18 2.31
CA LEU A 171 5.75 2.77 0.92
C LEU A 171 4.95 3.69 -0.02
N GLY A 172 4.23 4.70 0.48
CA GLY A 172 3.46 5.65 -0.32
C GLY A 172 1.99 5.27 -0.51
N GLY A 173 1.51 4.27 0.22
CA GLY A 173 0.08 4.02 0.44
C GLY A 173 -0.50 4.92 1.52
N GLY A 174 -1.76 4.69 1.89
CA GLY A 174 -2.40 5.32 3.06
C GLY A 174 -2.23 6.83 3.11
N GLY A 175 -2.02 7.42 4.29
CA GLY A 175 -1.85 8.86 4.46
C GLY A 175 -0.84 9.52 3.53
N THR A 176 0.35 8.94 3.33
CA THR A 176 1.36 9.47 2.38
C THR A 176 0.88 9.43 0.92
N GLY A 177 -0.03 8.54 0.58
CA GLY A 177 -0.59 8.39 -0.75
C GLY A 177 -1.52 9.53 -1.19
N SER A 178 -1.88 10.47 -0.31
CA SER A 178 -2.74 11.61 -0.64
C SER A 178 -2.23 12.92 -0.08
N ASN A 179 -2.13 13.94 -0.94
CA ASN A 179 -1.84 15.31 -0.54
C ASN A 179 -3.10 16.16 -0.31
N LEU A 180 -4.28 15.55 -0.39
CA LEU A 180 -5.55 16.25 -0.21
C LEU A 180 -5.59 17.03 1.12
N GLY A 181 -5.78 18.34 1.02
CA GLY A 181 -5.78 19.25 2.18
C GLY A 181 -4.42 19.64 2.74
N TYR A 182 -3.33 19.08 2.22
CA TYR A 182 -1.95 19.43 2.56
C TYR A 182 -1.30 20.32 1.51
N ALA A 183 -1.41 19.93 0.23
CA ALA A 183 -0.75 20.58 -0.89
C ALA A 183 -1.66 20.66 -2.13
N ASN A 184 -1.25 21.48 -3.10
CA ASN A 184 -1.96 21.58 -4.39
C ASN A 184 -1.53 20.49 -5.39
N ASN A 185 -0.39 19.85 -5.17
CA ASN A 185 0.05 18.74 -6.00
C ASN A 185 -0.62 17.46 -5.48
N PRO A 186 -1.20 16.60 -6.33
CA PRO A 186 -1.66 15.30 -5.90
C PRO A 186 -0.49 14.40 -5.47
N ALA A 187 -0.78 13.39 -4.67
CA ALA A 187 0.12 12.24 -4.47
C ALA A 187 -0.37 11.03 -5.31
N MET A 188 0.31 9.89 -5.23
CA MET A 188 0.02 8.76 -6.13
C MET A 188 -1.43 8.27 -6.03
N LEU A 189 -1.98 8.08 -4.82
CA LEU A 189 -3.34 7.54 -4.66
C LEU A 189 -4.42 8.57 -5.03
N ASP A 190 -4.11 9.86 -5.06
CA ASP A 190 -5.01 10.86 -5.64
C ASP A 190 -5.22 10.63 -7.15
N LEU A 191 -4.21 10.07 -7.84
CA LEU A 191 -4.35 9.55 -9.20
C LEU A 191 -5.18 8.27 -9.28
N PHE A 192 -5.79 7.80 -8.19
CA PHE A 192 -6.76 6.69 -8.16
C PHE A 192 -7.98 7.01 -7.28
N ARG A 193 -8.16 8.28 -6.90
CA ARG A 193 -9.30 8.77 -6.14
C ARG A 193 -10.43 9.22 -7.06
N TYR A 194 -11.57 8.54 -6.97
CA TYR A 194 -12.75 8.81 -7.81
C TYR A 194 -14.01 9.04 -6.99
N ASP A 195 -14.94 9.84 -7.51
CA ASP A 195 -16.32 9.90 -7.02
C ASP A 195 -17.14 8.69 -7.52
N GLY A 196 -18.38 8.54 -7.04
CA GLY A 196 -19.28 7.46 -7.47
C GLY A 196 -19.78 7.56 -8.92
N ASN A 197 -19.41 8.61 -9.66
CA ASN A 197 -19.74 8.81 -11.07
C ASN A 197 -18.53 8.62 -12.00
N GLY A 198 -17.37 8.26 -11.44
CA GLY A 198 -16.11 8.07 -12.17
C GLY A 198 -15.37 9.33 -12.56
N ASN A 199 -15.68 10.46 -11.93
CA ASN A 199 -14.83 11.65 -12.00
C ASN A 199 -13.74 11.59 -10.93
N ARG A 200 -12.61 12.25 -11.17
CA ARG A 200 -11.60 12.45 -10.14
C ARG A 200 -12.19 13.24 -8.97
N SER A 201 -11.99 12.74 -7.76
CA SER A 201 -12.33 13.46 -6.54
C SER A 201 -11.05 14.02 -5.93
N PHE A 202 -10.99 15.33 -5.68
CA PHE A 202 -9.89 15.96 -4.96
C PHE A 202 -10.43 17.14 -4.13
N ASN A 203 -11.45 16.84 -3.34
CA ASN A 203 -12.14 17.80 -2.49
C ASN A 203 -12.22 17.28 -1.05
N GLN A 204 -12.34 18.20 -0.09
CA GLN A 204 -12.35 17.90 1.34
C GLN A 204 -13.77 17.92 1.94
N ASP A 205 -14.82 17.82 1.11
CA ASP A 205 -16.20 17.84 1.61
C ASP A 205 -16.50 16.50 2.32
N PRO A 206 -16.66 16.48 3.66
CA PRO A 206 -16.86 15.25 4.42
C PRO A 206 -18.25 14.62 4.17
N THR A 207 -19.11 15.27 3.37
CA THR A 207 -20.41 14.72 2.96
C THR A 207 -20.34 13.98 1.62
N GLN A 208 -19.21 14.06 0.91
CA GLN A 208 -18.98 13.31 -0.32
C GLN A 208 -18.34 11.95 -0.02
N HIS A 209 -18.36 11.07 -1.01
CA HIS A 209 -17.66 9.80 -0.99
C HIS A 209 -16.56 9.82 -2.04
N ALA A 210 -15.42 9.22 -1.72
CA ALA A 210 -14.34 8.99 -2.64
C ALA A 210 -13.88 7.55 -2.53
N TYR A 211 -13.53 6.95 -3.66
CA TYR A 211 -13.19 5.54 -3.76
C TYR A 211 -11.80 5.38 -4.35
N PHE A 212 -11.05 4.42 -3.84
CA PHE A 212 -9.89 3.89 -4.50
C PHE A 212 -10.37 3.04 -5.68
N SER A 213 -10.02 3.46 -6.90
CA SER A 213 -10.37 2.77 -8.12
C SER A 213 -9.29 2.97 -9.17
N ILE A 214 -8.98 1.91 -9.91
CA ILE A 214 -7.95 1.91 -10.95
C ILE A 214 -8.53 2.10 -12.35
N ASP A 215 -9.86 2.04 -12.49
CA ASP A 215 -10.59 2.28 -13.74
C ASP A 215 -11.65 3.39 -13.62
N GLY A 216 -11.80 3.98 -12.43
CA GLY A 216 -12.77 5.02 -12.14
C GLY A 216 -14.22 4.53 -12.07
N THR A 217 -14.51 3.24 -12.17
CA THR A 217 -15.89 2.73 -12.15
C THR A 217 -16.11 1.57 -11.20
N ASN A 218 -15.08 0.75 -10.96
CA ASN A 218 -15.09 -0.33 -9.98
C ASN A 218 -14.33 0.15 -8.74
N ALA A 219 -15.07 0.40 -7.66
CA ALA A 219 -14.47 0.72 -6.36
C ALA A 219 -13.79 -0.54 -5.79
N ILE A 220 -12.53 -0.37 -5.37
CA ILE A 220 -11.76 -1.36 -4.63
C ILE A 220 -12.07 -1.20 -3.14
N ASP A 221 -11.94 0.03 -2.66
CA ASP A 221 -12.34 0.45 -1.32
C ASP A 221 -12.80 1.91 -1.32
N GLU A 222 -13.35 2.38 -0.21
CA GLU A 222 -13.75 3.75 0.05
C GLU A 222 -12.71 4.46 0.91
N PHE A 223 -12.24 5.62 0.43
CA PHE A 223 -11.33 6.47 1.18
C PHE A 223 -12.04 7.19 2.32
N ASN A 224 -11.32 7.42 3.41
CA ASN A 224 -11.76 8.22 4.53
C ASN A 224 -11.88 9.71 4.15
N GLN A 225 -13.11 10.16 3.90
CA GLN A 225 -13.38 11.54 3.49
C GLN A 225 -13.43 12.53 4.68
N PHE A 226 -13.33 12.07 5.93
CA PHE A 226 -13.24 12.94 7.10
C PHE A 226 -11.82 13.51 7.31
N GLY A 227 -10.80 12.84 6.75
CA GLY A 227 -9.39 13.21 6.87
C GLY A 227 -8.99 13.50 8.31
N TYR A 228 -8.18 14.54 8.51
CA TYR A 228 -7.48 14.92 9.75
C TYR A 228 -8.23 14.84 11.09
N ILE A 229 -9.56 15.00 11.08
CA ILE A 229 -10.36 14.94 12.32
C ILE A 229 -10.56 13.49 12.77
N GLY A 230 -10.35 12.54 11.86
CA GLY A 230 -10.35 11.10 12.13
C GLY A 230 -9.51 10.36 11.10
N GLY A 231 -8.18 10.49 11.14
CA GLY A 231 -7.23 9.72 10.31
C GLY A 231 -6.79 10.44 9.03
N ASP A 232 -6.28 9.70 8.06
CA ASP A 232 -5.76 10.29 6.84
C ASP A 232 -6.72 10.12 5.66
N TYR A 233 -6.59 11.01 4.67
CA TYR A 233 -7.54 11.03 3.55
C TYR A 233 -7.44 9.78 2.69
N ALA A 234 -6.25 9.19 2.54
CA ALA A 234 -6.03 8.00 1.73
C ALA A 234 -6.04 6.69 2.53
N ASP A 235 -6.46 6.74 3.79
CA ASP A 235 -6.89 5.53 4.51
C ASP A 235 -8.25 5.06 4.02
N TRP A 236 -8.56 3.79 4.28
CA TRP A 236 -9.91 3.27 4.10
C TRP A 236 -10.85 3.82 5.16
N ILE A 237 -12.14 3.83 4.85
CA ILE A 237 -13.17 3.97 5.87
C ILE A 237 -13.01 2.89 6.94
N LYS A 238 -13.57 3.13 8.12
CA LYS A 238 -13.56 2.11 9.17
C LYS A 238 -14.55 0.99 8.84
N HIS A 239 -14.04 -0.21 8.60
CA HIS A 239 -14.83 -1.41 8.45
C HIS A 239 -15.18 -2.03 9.81
N THR A 240 -16.43 -2.51 9.93
CA THR A 240 -16.92 -3.10 11.20
C THR A 240 -17.00 -4.62 11.17
N ALA A 241 -17.40 -5.21 10.04
CA ALA A 241 -17.52 -6.68 9.91
C ALA A 241 -16.21 -7.34 9.47
N ASN A 242 -15.41 -6.63 8.67
CA ASN A 242 -14.11 -7.08 8.16
C ASN A 242 -13.15 -5.89 8.22
N PRO A 243 -12.57 -5.55 9.39
CA PRO A 243 -11.54 -4.53 9.48
C PRO A 243 -10.42 -4.84 8.48
N GLU A 244 -9.91 -3.83 7.81
CA GLU A 244 -8.72 -3.93 6.96
C GLU A 244 -7.54 -3.24 7.64
N VAL A 245 -6.32 -3.48 7.14
CA VAL A 245 -5.11 -2.92 7.75
C VAL A 245 -5.09 -1.41 7.56
N GLN A 246 -5.44 -0.93 6.37
CA GLN A 246 -5.43 0.49 6.05
C GLN A 246 -6.71 1.24 6.47
N ASP A 247 -7.57 0.65 7.30
CA ASP A 247 -8.67 1.38 7.96
C ASP A 247 -8.09 2.57 8.76
N TRP A 248 -8.65 3.78 8.57
CA TRP A 248 -8.22 4.99 9.30
C TRP A 248 -8.29 4.85 10.83
N ARG A 249 -9.06 3.86 11.30
CA ARG A 249 -9.24 3.57 12.73
C ARG A 249 -9.24 2.07 12.98
N ALA A 250 -8.22 1.63 13.72
CA ALA A 250 -8.16 0.28 14.25
C ALA A 250 -9.44 -0.14 14.98
N THR A 251 -9.88 -1.35 14.69
CA THR A 251 -10.92 -2.05 15.45
C THR A 251 -10.25 -2.81 16.59
N ARG A 252 -10.50 -2.39 17.84
CA ARG A 252 -9.89 -3.03 19.02
C ARG A 252 -10.37 -4.48 19.15
N GLY A 253 -9.44 -5.37 19.46
CA GLY A 253 -9.69 -6.82 19.55
C GLY A 253 -9.81 -7.55 18.22
N SER A 254 -9.70 -6.85 17.08
CA SER A 254 -9.49 -7.50 15.77
C SER A 254 -8.00 -7.56 15.43
N HIS A 255 -7.69 -8.40 14.45
CA HIS A 255 -6.35 -8.68 13.96
C HIS A 255 -6.43 -8.82 12.43
N PRO A 256 -6.65 -7.73 11.70
CA PRO A 256 -6.65 -7.78 10.25
C PRO A 256 -5.25 -8.13 9.73
N ASP A 257 -5.21 -8.84 8.62
CA ASP A 257 -4.01 -9.12 7.85
C ASP A 257 -4.06 -8.28 6.56
N LEU A 258 -2.91 -7.96 5.97
CA LEU A 258 -2.81 -7.32 4.66
C LEU A 258 -3.67 -8.05 3.62
N GLY A 259 -4.65 -7.31 3.07
CA GLY A 259 -5.69 -7.84 2.22
C GLY A 259 -5.52 -7.45 0.74
N PRO A 260 -6.47 -7.88 -0.11
CA PRO A 260 -6.45 -7.53 -1.52
C PRO A 260 -6.46 -6.02 -1.79
N SER A 261 -7.09 -5.20 -0.93
CA SER A 261 -7.13 -3.75 -1.09
C SER A 261 -5.74 -3.14 -0.96
N GLU A 262 -5.00 -3.49 0.10
CA GLU A 262 -3.63 -3.01 0.34
C GLU A 262 -2.65 -3.48 -0.75
N TRP A 263 -2.73 -4.76 -1.14
CA TRP A 263 -1.84 -5.27 -2.20
C TRP A 263 -2.10 -4.60 -3.56
N ARG A 264 -3.37 -4.35 -3.92
CA ARG A 264 -3.70 -3.62 -5.15
C ARG A 264 -3.31 -2.15 -5.07
N MET A 265 -3.41 -1.54 -3.90
CA MET A 265 -2.94 -0.17 -3.63
C MET A 265 -1.43 -0.07 -3.88
N LEU A 266 -0.63 -1.00 -3.35
CA LEU A 266 0.82 -1.01 -3.56
C LEU A 266 1.20 -1.35 -5.01
N ASP A 267 0.51 -2.31 -5.64
CA ASP A 267 0.74 -2.69 -7.04
C ASP A 267 0.65 -1.48 -7.98
N VAL A 268 -0.50 -0.80 -8.00
CA VAL A 268 -0.70 0.38 -8.88
C VAL A 268 0.02 1.63 -8.38
N SER A 269 0.65 1.56 -7.22
CA SER A 269 1.57 2.57 -6.72
C SER A 269 2.99 2.40 -7.28
N GLY A 270 3.25 1.33 -8.03
CA GLY A 270 4.53 1.06 -8.69
C GLY A 270 5.40 0.03 -7.97
N TYR A 271 4.81 -0.93 -7.25
CA TYR A 271 5.52 -2.07 -6.68
C TYR A 271 5.11 -3.37 -7.36
N ASP A 272 6.07 -4.22 -7.70
CA ASP A 272 5.80 -5.51 -8.34
C ASP A 272 5.34 -6.58 -7.33
N LEU A 273 4.12 -7.11 -7.49
CA LEU A 273 3.64 -8.23 -6.68
C LEU A 273 4.24 -9.60 -7.08
N ALA A 274 4.54 -10.44 -6.09
CA ALA A 274 5.05 -11.81 -6.23
C ALA A 274 4.06 -12.77 -6.88
N VAL A 275 2.77 -12.57 -6.61
CA VAL A 275 1.64 -13.32 -7.14
C VAL A 275 0.53 -12.32 -7.37
N THR A 276 0.19 -12.03 -8.62
CA THR A 276 -1.01 -11.26 -8.95
C THR A 276 -2.23 -12.17 -8.81
N PRO A 277 -3.16 -11.94 -7.87
CA PRO A 277 -4.43 -12.66 -7.85
C PRO A 277 -5.29 -12.15 -9.01
N GLU A 278 -5.08 -12.68 -10.21
CA GLU A 278 -5.93 -12.36 -11.35
C GLU A 278 -7.38 -12.82 -11.08
N PRO A 279 -8.38 -11.92 -11.11
CA PRO A 279 -9.80 -12.29 -10.93
C PRO A 279 -10.28 -13.37 -11.91
N THR A 280 -9.63 -13.45 -13.07
CA THR A 280 -9.94 -14.40 -14.16
C THR A 280 -9.46 -15.83 -13.90
N SER A 281 -8.46 -16.03 -13.03
CA SER A 281 -7.92 -17.37 -12.74
C SER A 281 -8.92 -18.26 -11.99
N MET A 282 -9.72 -17.67 -11.10
CA MET A 282 -10.80 -18.38 -10.40
C MET A 282 -11.95 -18.77 -11.34
N ALA A 283 -12.30 -17.89 -12.30
CA ALA A 283 -13.34 -18.16 -13.29
C ALA A 283 -12.90 -19.24 -14.31
N ALA A 284 -11.65 -19.19 -14.76
CA ALA A 284 -11.10 -20.19 -15.68
C ALA A 284 -10.97 -21.58 -15.03
N LEU A 285 -10.57 -21.65 -13.75
CA LEU A 285 -10.53 -22.91 -13.00
C LEU A 285 -11.94 -23.49 -12.80
N GLY A 286 -12.91 -22.65 -12.46
CA GLY A 286 -14.32 -23.03 -12.28
C GLY A 286 -14.96 -23.57 -13.57
N LEU A 287 -14.71 -22.92 -14.70
CA LEU A 287 -15.19 -23.37 -16.03
C LEU A 287 -14.49 -24.65 -16.49
N GLY A 288 -13.19 -24.79 -16.24
CA GLY A 288 -12.42 -25.99 -16.56
C GLY A 288 -12.90 -27.24 -15.81
N VAL A 289 -13.18 -27.10 -14.50
CA VAL A 289 -13.72 -28.18 -13.67
C VAL A 289 -15.15 -28.55 -14.09
N ALA A 290 -16.01 -27.56 -14.38
CA ALA A 290 -17.37 -27.81 -14.86
C ALA A 290 -17.38 -28.53 -16.22
N ALA A 291 -16.49 -28.16 -17.15
CA ALA A 291 -16.35 -28.82 -18.45
C ALA A 291 -15.86 -30.27 -18.32
N LEU A 292 -14.90 -30.54 -17.42
CA LEU A 292 -14.39 -31.89 -17.13
C LEU A 292 -15.46 -32.78 -16.48
N LEU A 293 -16.26 -32.24 -15.56
CA LEU A 293 -17.38 -32.96 -14.92
C LEU A 293 -18.50 -33.27 -15.91
N ARG A 294 -18.77 -32.37 -16.88
CA ARG A 294 -19.78 -32.58 -17.93
C ARG A 294 -19.34 -33.61 -18.97
N LYS A 295 -18.04 -33.74 -19.24
CA LYS A 295 -17.47 -34.76 -20.15
C LYS A 295 -17.47 -36.16 -19.54
N ARG A 296 -17.39 -36.30 -18.21
CA ARG A 296 -17.45 -37.59 -17.50
C ARG A 296 -18.85 -38.19 -17.33
N ARG A 297 -19.90 -37.43 -17.68
CA ARG A 297 -21.31 -37.86 -17.56
C ARG A 297 -21.96 -38.22 -18.91
N LYS A 298 -21.16 -38.46 -19.95
CA LYS A 298 -21.60 -39.01 -21.24
C LYS A 298 -20.89 -40.32 -21.52
#